data_AF-Q0U3B2-F1
#
_entry.id   AF-Q0U3B2-F1
#
_cell.length_a   1.000
_cell.length_b   1.000
_cell.length_c   1.000
_cell.angle_alpha   90.00
_cell.angle_beta   90.00
_cell.angle_gamma   90.00
#
_symmetry.space_group_name_H-M   'P 1'
#
loop_
_entity.id
_entity.type
_entity.pdbx_description
1 polymer ?
#
loop_
_entity_poly.entity_id
_entity_poly.type
_entity_poly.pdbx_seq_one_letter_code
_entity_poly.pdbx_strand_id
1 'polypeptide(L)'
;MDDTAITQSGIDRGGRVSKFTQRIICRFRLIEAEVVSVLWHGEPIPQNMTIEHWEQQCIDAMSRWRQEIYASAQANKDRGLVQRWKEMMLYSDIAYPYILVTLYRPSKLNPSPTTEQMMISLANAVKVADGYYLQAGAETGRIKYVFHPCHHVFNCAVIFLQGLQRCKQEVSDTYTWKEVEDWMYVFAKCFSSIAERWGAAKRCLEEYDRLLLPIKKEYMDFLDQKARAQRPLVQPEISMPEGISGAGEYRHR
;
A
#
# COMPACT_ATOMS: atom_id res chain seq x y z
N MET A 1 -10.59 -22.00 22.79
CA MET A 1 -11.63 -22.99 23.04
C MET A 1 -12.90 -22.24 23.41
N ASP A 2 -14.07 -22.78 23.06
CA ASP A 2 -15.35 -22.22 23.50
C ASP A 2 -15.48 -22.29 25.03
N ASP A 3 -16.18 -21.33 25.62
CA ASP A 3 -16.40 -21.31 27.06
C ASP A 3 -17.30 -22.46 27.51
N THR A 4 -18.13 -22.99 26.61
CA THR A 4 -18.94 -24.20 26.87
C THR A 4 -18.09 -25.46 27.10
N ALA A 5 -16.81 -25.45 26.72
CA ALA A 5 -15.88 -26.55 26.95
C ALA A 5 -15.09 -26.39 28.28
N ILE A 6 -15.32 -25.31 29.01
CA ILE A 6 -14.73 -25.06 30.33
C ILE A 6 -15.79 -25.41 31.37
N THR A 7 -15.52 -26.46 32.15
CA THR A 7 -16.45 -26.98 33.17
C THR A 7 -15.77 -27.03 34.53
N GLN A 8 -16.53 -27.27 35.61
CA GLN A 8 -15.96 -27.46 36.95
C GLN A 8 -14.99 -28.65 37.03
N SER A 9 -15.17 -29.66 36.18
CA SER A 9 -14.30 -30.85 36.11
C SER A 9 -13.05 -30.66 35.24
N GLY A 10 -12.92 -29.51 34.57
CA GLY A 10 -11.75 -29.18 33.75
C GLY A 10 -12.11 -28.65 32.36
N ILE A 11 -11.10 -28.64 31.49
CA ILE A 11 -11.18 -28.12 30.11
C ILE A 11 -11.27 -29.30 29.14
N ASP A 12 -12.38 -29.41 28.40
CA ASP A 12 -12.54 -30.40 27.34
C ASP A 12 -11.69 -30.02 26.12
N ARG A 13 -10.56 -30.73 25.92
CA ARG A 13 -9.65 -30.50 24.78
C ARG A 13 -10.26 -30.82 23.41
N GLY A 14 -11.38 -31.55 23.36
CA GLY A 14 -12.16 -31.78 22.14
C GLY A 14 -13.14 -30.65 21.81
N GLY A 15 -13.31 -29.68 22.71
CA GLY A 15 -14.24 -28.57 22.56
C GLY A 15 -13.96 -27.69 21.33
N ARG A 16 -15.03 -27.13 20.76
CA ARG A 16 -14.97 -26.25 19.59
C ARG A 16 -13.95 -25.12 19.78
N VAL A 17 -13.07 -24.91 18.81
CA VAL A 17 -12.09 -23.81 18.85
C VAL A 17 -12.73 -22.53 18.30
N SER A 18 -13.37 -21.72 19.15
CA SER A 18 -14.08 -20.50 18.72
C SER A 18 -13.34 -19.17 18.97
N LYS A 19 -12.26 -19.18 19.77
CA LYS A 19 -11.49 -17.99 20.20
C LYS A 19 -10.22 -17.70 19.37
N PHE A 20 -10.11 -18.24 18.16
CA PHE A 20 -8.91 -18.08 17.32
C PHE A 20 -8.68 -16.64 16.85
N THR A 21 -9.75 -15.86 16.65
CA THR A 21 -9.69 -14.43 16.28
C THR A 21 -8.83 -13.61 17.24
N GLN A 22 -9.04 -13.76 18.56
CA GLN A 22 -8.26 -13.06 19.58
C GLN A 22 -6.77 -13.37 19.46
N ARG A 23 -6.42 -14.65 19.28
CA ARG A 23 -5.02 -15.10 19.15
C ARG A 23 -4.36 -14.51 17.90
N ILE A 24 -5.07 -14.51 16.77
CA ILE A 24 -4.60 -13.93 15.51
C ILE A 24 -4.31 -12.43 15.67
N ILE A 25 -5.28 -11.68 16.22
CA ILE A 25 -5.15 -10.23 16.42
C ILE A 25 -4.03 -9.92 17.41
N CYS A 26 -3.95 -10.66 18.53
CA CYS A 26 -2.91 -10.46 19.54
C CYS A 26 -1.49 -10.66 18.96
N ARG A 27 -1.28 -11.72 18.16
CA ARG A 27 0.01 -11.94 17.50
C ARG A 27 0.39 -10.79 16.57
N PHE A 28 -0.55 -10.27 15.79
CA PHE A 28 -0.30 -9.08 14.98
C PHE A 28 0.07 -7.88 15.85
N ARG A 29 -0.68 -7.60 16.92
CA ARG A 29 -0.42 -6.45 17.80
C ARG A 29 0.95 -6.52 18.49
N LEU A 30 1.45 -7.72 18.79
CA LEU A 30 2.81 -7.89 19.31
C LEU A 30 3.86 -7.52 18.27
N ILE A 31 3.70 -7.95 17.02
CA ILE A 31 4.61 -7.59 15.92
C ILE A 31 4.54 -6.07 15.65
N GLU A 32 3.33 -5.51 15.58
CA GLU A 32 3.13 -4.07 15.40
C GLU A 32 3.77 -3.25 16.53
N ALA A 33 3.63 -3.70 17.78
CA ALA A 33 4.23 -3.04 18.92
C ALA A 33 5.77 -3.04 18.85
N GLU A 34 6.37 -4.15 18.44
CA GLU A 34 7.82 -4.26 18.23
C GLU A 34 8.29 -3.28 17.14
N VAL A 35 7.61 -3.25 15.99
CA VAL A 35 7.95 -2.34 14.89
C VAL A 35 7.84 -0.87 15.34
N VAL A 36 6.76 -0.52 16.05
CA VAL A 36 6.53 0.85 16.51
C VAL A 36 7.52 1.26 17.61
N SER A 37 7.85 0.35 18.53
CA SER A 37 8.76 0.65 19.64
C SER A 37 10.16 1.00 19.13
N VAL A 38 10.67 0.23 18.18
CA VAL A 38 11.99 0.45 17.56
C VAL A 38 11.98 1.73 16.70
N LEU A 39 11.06 1.85 15.75
CA LEU A 39 11.11 2.93 14.76
C LEU A 39 10.68 4.30 15.29
N TRP A 40 9.80 4.35 16.29
CA TRP A 40 9.16 5.59 16.76
C TRP A 40 9.43 5.93 18.22
N HIS A 41 9.63 4.93 19.08
CA HIS A 41 9.92 5.14 20.50
C HIS A 41 11.40 5.04 20.86
N GLY A 42 12.25 4.61 19.92
CA GLY A 42 13.70 4.59 20.10
C GLY A 42 14.20 3.41 20.94
N GLU A 43 13.40 2.34 21.04
CA GLU A 43 13.90 1.07 21.57
C GLU A 43 15.01 0.53 20.66
N PRO A 44 16.04 -0.12 21.25
CA PRO A 44 17.13 -0.67 20.46
C PRO A 44 16.65 -1.86 19.61
N ILE A 45 17.25 -2.01 18.43
CA ILE A 45 17.16 -3.28 17.69
C ILE A 45 17.76 -4.43 18.54
N PRO A 46 17.26 -5.67 18.40
CA PRO A 46 17.82 -6.81 19.10
C PRO A 46 19.34 -6.94 18.92
N GLN A 47 20.04 -7.37 19.97
CA GLN A 47 21.49 -7.53 19.94
C GLN A 47 21.93 -8.48 18.82
N ASN A 48 23.04 -8.15 18.15
CA ASN A 48 23.62 -8.90 17.04
C ASN A 48 22.78 -8.91 15.74
N MET A 49 21.90 -7.92 15.55
CA MET A 49 21.19 -7.72 14.28
C MET A 49 21.52 -6.37 13.68
N THR A 50 21.56 -6.30 12.34
CA THR A 50 21.49 -5.02 11.63
C THR A 50 20.02 -4.60 11.50
N ILE A 51 19.78 -3.34 11.14
CA ILE A 51 18.42 -2.85 10.89
C ILE A 51 17.75 -3.66 9.77
N GLU A 52 18.47 -3.96 8.69
CA GLU A 52 17.95 -4.70 7.54
C GLU A 52 17.57 -6.14 7.92
N HIS A 53 18.38 -6.79 8.76
CA HIS A 53 18.09 -8.13 9.24
C HIS A 53 16.85 -8.16 10.14
N TRP A 54 16.73 -7.17 11.04
CA TRP A 54 15.56 -7.02 11.91
C TRP A 54 14.28 -6.70 11.10
N GLU A 55 14.36 -5.78 10.14
CA GLU A 55 13.25 -5.48 9.22
C GLU A 55 12.78 -6.74 8.49
N GLN A 56 13.71 -7.52 7.93
CA GLN A 56 13.40 -8.78 7.26
C GLN A 56 12.75 -9.79 8.22
N GLN A 57 13.22 -9.89 9.46
CA GLN A 57 12.62 -10.75 10.47
C GLN A 57 11.16 -10.37 10.76
N CYS A 58 10.84 -9.08 10.87
CA CYS A 58 9.47 -8.60 11.03
C CYS A 58 8.60 -8.97 9.82
N ILE A 59 9.13 -8.82 8.60
CA ILE A 59 8.43 -9.19 7.35
C ILE A 59 8.14 -10.69 7.32
N ASP A 60 9.12 -11.53 7.65
CA ASP A 60 8.97 -12.98 7.68
C ASP A 60 7.98 -13.43 8.77
N ALA A 61 7.98 -12.77 9.92
CA ALA A 61 7.00 -13.01 10.98
C ALA A 61 5.58 -12.68 10.51
N MET A 62 5.38 -11.54 9.84
CA MET A 62 4.09 -11.14 9.27
C MET A 62 3.64 -12.04 8.13
N SER A 63 4.56 -12.48 7.28
CA SER A 63 4.28 -13.41 6.18
C SER A 63 3.81 -14.76 6.72
N ARG A 64 4.53 -15.34 7.68
CA ARG A 64 4.12 -16.58 8.36
C ARG A 64 2.77 -16.43 9.06
N TRP A 65 2.57 -15.33 9.79
CA TRP A 65 1.29 -15.04 10.43
C TRP A 65 0.13 -15.03 9.43
N ARG A 66 0.30 -14.38 8.27
CA ARG A 66 -0.72 -14.36 7.21
C ARG A 66 -0.94 -15.74 6.60
N GLN A 67 0.12 -16.47 6.26
CA GLN A 67 0.04 -17.81 5.69
C GLN A 67 -0.71 -18.78 6.61
N GLU A 68 -0.45 -18.73 7.92
CA GLU A 68 -1.15 -19.55 8.91
C GLU A 68 -2.66 -19.28 8.95
N ILE A 69 -3.09 -18.01 8.78
CA ILE A 69 -4.51 -17.65 8.72
C ILE A 69 -5.17 -18.26 7.49
N TYR A 70 -4.55 -18.11 6.33
CA TYR A 70 -5.05 -18.67 5.07
C TYR A 70 -5.12 -20.19 5.12
N ALA A 71 -4.06 -20.86 5.60
CA ALA A 71 -4.04 -22.31 5.75
C ALA A 71 -5.12 -22.80 6.73
N SER A 72 -5.30 -22.09 7.86
CA SER A 72 -6.33 -22.43 8.86
C SER A 72 -7.75 -22.21 8.34
N ALA A 73 -7.96 -21.15 7.56
CA ALA A 73 -9.24 -20.87 6.91
C ALA A 73 -9.60 -21.95 5.88
N GLN A 74 -8.63 -22.39 5.08
CA GLN A 74 -8.81 -23.47 4.11
C GLN A 74 -9.07 -24.84 4.76
N ALA A 75 -8.40 -25.11 5.90
CA ALA A 75 -8.59 -26.34 6.66
C ALA A 75 -9.88 -26.36 7.51
N ASN A 76 -10.61 -25.24 7.58
CA ASN A 76 -11.80 -25.12 8.42
C ASN A 76 -12.96 -25.99 7.91
N LYS A 77 -13.37 -26.97 8.72
CA LYS A 77 -14.54 -27.84 8.44
C LYS A 77 -15.84 -27.34 9.10
N ASP A 78 -15.75 -26.34 9.98
CA ASP A 78 -16.90 -25.80 10.70
C ASP A 78 -17.60 -24.69 9.90
N ARG A 79 -18.79 -24.99 9.36
CA ARG A 79 -19.58 -24.04 8.56
C ARG A 79 -19.95 -22.77 9.34
N GLY A 80 -20.11 -22.86 10.66
CA GLY A 80 -20.44 -21.73 11.53
C GLY A 80 -19.27 -20.77 11.77
N LEU A 81 -18.04 -21.12 11.35
CA LEU A 81 -16.86 -20.27 11.48
C LEU A 81 -16.40 -19.64 10.15
N VAL A 82 -17.04 -19.98 9.02
CA VAL A 82 -16.62 -19.53 7.68
C VAL A 82 -16.53 -18.01 7.59
N GLN A 83 -17.53 -17.28 8.10
CA GLN A 83 -17.52 -15.81 8.05
C GLN A 83 -16.41 -15.21 8.91
N ARG A 84 -16.15 -15.77 10.10
CA ARG A 84 -15.04 -15.32 10.95
C ARG A 84 -13.69 -15.55 10.29
N TRP A 85 -13.52 -16.65 9.55
CA TRP A 85 -12.29 -16.88 8.78
C TRP A 85 -12.14 -15.90 7.61
N LYS A 86 -13.23 -15.58 6.89
CA LYS A 86 -13.22 -14.53 5.87
C LYS A 86 -12.81 -13.17 6.44
N GLU A 87 -13.36 -12.81 7.59
CA GLU A 87 -12.96 -11.59 8.32
C GLU A 87 -11.47 -11.60 8.68
N MET A 88 -10.93 -12.73 9.14
CA MET A 88 -9.50 -12.85 9.48
C MET A 88 -8.59 -12.81 8.26
N MET A 89 -9.00 -13.38 7.13
CA MET A 89 -8.26 -13.25 5.87
C MET A 89 -8.21 -11.78 5.43
N LEU A 90 -9.36 -11.10 5.38
CA LEU A 90 -9.41 -9.67 5.04
C LEU A 90 -8.59 -8.82 6.01
N TYR A 91 -8.66 -9.10 7.31
CA TYR A 91 -7.83 -8.44 8.32
C TYR A 91 -6.34 -8.63 8.04
N SER A 92 -5.92 -9.83 7.65
CA SER A 92 -4.53 -10.12 7.30
C SER A 92 -4.07 -9.44 6.01
N ASP A 93 -4.98 -9.26 5.07
CA ASP A 93 -4.73 -8.56 3.81
C ASP A 93 -4.59 -7.04 3.99
N ILE A 94 -5.06 -6.50 5.12
CA ILE A 94 -4.84 -5.11 5.53
C ILE A 94 -3.57 -5.00 6.40
N ALA A 95 -3.46 -5.86 7.41
CA ALA A 95 -2.41 -5.78 8.42
C ALA A 95 -1.00 -6.05 7.85
N TYR A 96 -0.86 -7.01 6.92
CA TYR A 96 0.43 -7.30 6.30
C TYR A 96 0.96 -6.10 5.50
N PRO A 97 0.22 -5.52 4.53
CA PRO A 97 0.63 -4.29 3.86
C PRO A 97 0.89 -3.13 4.82
N TYR A 98 0.09 -2.98 5.87
CA TYR A 98 0.28 -1.91 6.85
C TYR A 98 1.62 -2.00 7.59
N ILE A 99 2.10 -3.20 7.92
CA ILE A 99 3.43 -3.36 8.50
C ILE A 99 4.52 -2.97 7.49
N LEU A 100 4.40 -3.34 6.22
CA LEU A 100 5.35 -2.90 5.19
C LEU A 100 5.39 -1.38 5.05
N VAL A 101 4.23 -0.71 5.08
CA VAL A 101 4.16 0.75 5.12
C VAL A 101 4.84 1.30 6.36
N THR A 102 4.63 0.67 7.52
CA THR A 102 5.16 1.16 8.80
C THR A 102 6.66 1.00 8.91
N LEU A 103 7.23 -0.08 8.38
CA LEU A 103 8.67 -0.34 8.31
C LEU A 103 9.38 0.67 7.39
N TYR A 104 8.79 0.94 6.23
CA TYR A 104 9.47 1.66 5.15
C TYR A 104 9.05 3.12 4.98
N ARG A 105 8.18 3.65 5.85
CA ARG A 105 7.94 5.09 5.93
C ARG A 105 9.06 5.79 6.70
N PRO A 106 9.33 7.08 6.44
CA PRO A 106 10.25 7.86 7.25
C PRO A 106 9.92 7.73 8.74
N SER A 107 10.95 7.47 9.55
CA SER A 107 10.86 7.25 10.99
C SER A 107 12.05 7.88 11.72
N LYS A 108 12.12 7.77 13.06
CA LYS A 108 13.27 8.29 13.81
C LYS A 108 14.54 7.50 13.51
N LEU A 109 14.43 6.18 13.37
CA LEU A 109 15.55 5.29 13.10
C LEU A 109 15.97 5.33 11.63
N ASN A 110 15.01 5.48 10.72
CA ASN A 110 15.25 5.59 9.28
C ASN A 110 14.51 6.84 8.72
N PRO A 111 15.10 8.04 8.83
CA PRO A 111 14.45 9.28 8.39
C PRO A 111 14.40 9.44 6.87
N SER A 112 15.23 8.69 6.13
CA SER A 112 15.29 8.76 4.67
C SER A 112 15.34 7.36 4.06
N PRO A 113 14.18 6.67 3.98
CA PRO A 113 14.09 5.33 3.40
C PRO A 113 14.64 5.31 1.97
N THR A 114 15.09 4.16 1.48
CA THR A 114 15.56 4.04 0.08
C THR A 114 14.40 4.22 -0.91
N THR A 115 14.72 4.47 -2.18
CA THR A 115 13.71 4.49 -3.26
C THR A 115 12.91 3.18 -3.32
N GLU A 116 13.59 2.04 -3.18
CA GLU A 116 12.94 0.72 -3.17
C GLU A 116 11.96 0.58 -1.99
N GLN A 117 12.38 0.95 -0.79
CA GLN A 117 11.53 0.96 0.40
C GLN A 117 10.30 1.89 0.21
N MET A 118 10.50 3.07 -0.38
CA MET A 118 9.40 4.00 -0.69
C MET A 118 8.43 3.44 -1.75
N MET A 119 8.93 2.74 -2.78
CA MET A 119 8.08 2.09 -3.78
C MET A 119 7.25 0.96 -3.17
N ILE A 120 7.84 0.17 -2.27
CA ILE A 120 7.13 -0.87 -1.53
C ILE A 120 6.05 -0.26 -0.65
N SER A 121 6.37 0.80 0.11
CA SER A 121 5.41 1.45 1.01
C SER A 121 4.28 2.13 0.24
N LEU A 122 4.57 2.79 -0.88
CA LEU A 122 3.57 3.40 -1.76
C LEU A 122 2.53 2.37 -2.25
N ALA A 123 2.99 1.25 -2.82
CA ALA A 123 2.07 0.25 -3.36
C ALA A 123 1.25 -0.44 -2.25
N ASN A 124 1.86 -0.67 -1.07
CA ASN A 124 1.17 -1.28 0.05
C ASN A 124 0.21 -0.30 0.76
N ALA A 125 0.47 1.00 0.74
CA ALA A 125 -0.44 2.02 1.26
C ALA A 125 -1.81 1.98 0.57
N VAL A 126 -1.82 1.76 -0.75
CA VAL A 126 -3.07 1.60 -1.53
C VAL A 126 -3.83 0.34 -1.09
N LYS A 127 -3.12 -0.79 -0.90
CA LYS A 127 -3.74 -2.04 -0.44
C LYS A 127 -4.39 -1.91 0.94
N VAL A 128 -3.79 -1.13 1.84
CA VAL A 128 -4.40 -0.83 3.15
C VAL A 128 -5.72 -0.09 2.99
N ALA A 129 -5.74 0.95 2.16
CA ALA A 129 -6.94 1.75 1.93
C ALA A 129 -8.05 0.96 1.24
N ASP A 130 -7.71 0.18 0.21
CA ASP A 130 -8.64 -0.70 -0.49
C ASP A 130 -9.20 -1.79 0.44
N GLY A 131 -8.33 -2.45 1.23
CA GLY A 131 -8.75 -3.46 2.19
C GLY A 131 -9.70 -2.90 3.25
N TYR A 132 -9.46 -1.69 3.77
CA TYR A 132 -10.40 -1.04 4.70
C TYR A 132 -11.72 -0.64 4.03
N TYR A 133 -11.69 -0.25 2.75
CA TYR A 133 -12.90 0.02 1.99
C TYR A 133 -13.75 -1.25 1.80
N LEU A 134 -13.11 -2.37 1.42
CA LEU A 134 -13.76 -3.68 1.34
C LEU A 134 -14.33 -4.11 2.70
N GLN A 135 -13.59 -3.87 3.79
CA GLN A 135 -14.05 -4.18 5.15
C GLN A 135 -15.25 -3.33 5.58
N ALA A 136 -15.36 -2.09 5.10
CA ALA A 136 -16.51 -1.22 5.37
C ALA A 136 -17.80 -1.75 4.70
N GLY A 137 -17.67 -2.37 3.53
CA GLY A 137 -18.76 -2.96 2.76
C GLY A 137 -19.16 -4.38 3.17
N ALA A 138 -18.36 -5.07 4.00
CA ALA A 138 -18.64 -6.45 4.40
C ALA A 138 -19.88 -6.57 5.31
N GLU A 139 -20.75 -7.55 5.03
CA GLU A 139 -21.98 -7.84 5.80
C GLU A 139 -21.67 -8.21 7.26
N THR A 140 -20.59 -8.95 7.47
CA THR A 140 -20.03 -9.33 8.77
C THR A 140 -18.64 -8.71 8.90
N GLY A 141 -18.38 -7.99 9.99
CA GLY A 141 -17.06 -7.37 10.22
C GLY A 141 -17.01 -5.86 10.02
N ARG A 142 -18.16 -5.17 9.93
CA ARG A 142 -18.20 -3.70 10.03
C ARG A 142 -17.43 -3.27 11.27
N ILE A 143 -16.33 -2.55 11.04
CA ILE A 143 -15.41 -2.16 12.10
C ILE A 143 -16.21 -1.34 13.11
N LYS A 144 -16.22 -1.79 14.37
CA LYS A 144 -16.91 -1.12 15.47
C LYS A 144 -16.34 0.29 15.71
N TYR A 145 -15.03 0.44 15.49
CA TYR A 145 -14.26 1.64 15.76
C TYR A 145 -13.62 2.18 14.49
N VAL A 146 -14.37 2.98 13.73
CA VAL A 146 -13.94 3.50 12.42
C VAL A 146 -12.81 4.53 12.47
N PHE A 147 -12.49 5.05 13.66
CA PHE A 147 -11.36 5.96 13.85
C PHE A 147 -10.00 5.29 13.59
N HIS A 148 -9.84 4.00 13.92
CA HIS A 148 -8.58 3.29 13.75
C HIS A 148 -8.24 3.06 12.26
N PRO A 149 -9.18 2.56 11.43
CA PRO A 149 -9.05 2.58 9.97
C PRO A 149 -8.75 3.98 9.43
N CYS A 150 -9.49 5.01 9.88
CA CYS A 150 -9.28 6.36 9.39
C CYS A 150 -7.84 6.85 9.62
N HIS A 151 -7.29 6.57 10.80
CA HIS A 151 -5.89 6.88 11.13
C HIS A 151 -4.90 6.13 10.23
N HIS A 152 -5.11 4.82 10.02
CA HIS A 152 -4.23 4.02 9.15
C HIS A 152 -4.28 4.49 7.70
N VAL A 153 -5.49 4.73 7.17
CA VAL A 153 -5.70 5.20 5.81
C VAL A 153 -5.09 6.58 5.61
N PHE A 154 -5.22 7.50 6.57
CA PHE A 154 -4.59 8.81 6.48
C PHE A 154 -3.07 8.75 6.48
N ASN A 155 -2.48 7.95 7.37
CA ASN A 155 -1.04 7.70 7.34
C ASN A 155 -0.60 7.11 5.99
N CYS A 156 -1.31 6.12 5.47
CA CYS A 156 -1.02 5.50 4.18
C CYS A 156 -1.15 6.50 3.02
N ALA A 157 -2.17 7.35 3.04
CA ALA A 157 -2.38 8.39 2.02
C ALA A 157 -1.19 9.35 1.96
N VAL A 158 -0.69 9.80 3.12
CA VAL A 158 0.51 10.65 3.18
C VAL A 158 1.73 9.94 2.60
N ILE A 159 1.95 8.66 2.92
CA ILE A 159 3.09 7.89 2.38
C ILE A 159 2.96 7.67 0.87
N PHE A 160 1.75 7.39 0.37
CA PHE A 160 1.48 7.30 -1.06
C PHE A 160 1.83 8.61 -1.78
N LEU A 161 1.38 9.75 -1.25
CA LEU A 161 1.66 11.07 -1.82
C LEU A 161 3.16 11.40 -1.81
N GLN A 162 3.85 11.11 -0.70
CA GLN A 162 5.31 11.28 -0.60
C GLN A 162 6.07 10.41 -1.59
N GLY A 163 5.69 9.14 -1.72
CA GLY A 163 6.30 8.23 -2.69
C GLY A 163 6.05 8.71 -4.13
N LEU A 164 4.86 9.23 -4.44
CA LEU A 164 4.55 9.75 -5.77
C LEU A 164 5.39 10.99 -6.12
N GLN A 165 5.64 11.87 -5.15
CA GLN A 165 6.52 13.03 -5.35
C GLN A 165 7.99 12.64 -5.48
N ARG A 166 8.46 11.68 -4.69
CA ARG A 166 9.88 11.34 -4.60
C ARG A 166 10.34 10.36 -5.68
N CYS A 167 9.50 9.40 -6.04
CA CYS A 167 9.84 8.27 -6.89
C CYS A 167 9.16 8.36 -8.26
N LYS A 168 9.01 9.58 -8.82
CA LYS A 168 8.22 9.80 -10.05
C LYS A 168 8.69 8.93 -11.20
N GLN A 169 10.00 8.81 -11.36
CA GLN A 169 10.62 8.03 -12.41
C GLN A 169 10.25 6.55 -12.26
N GLU A 170 10.53 5.97 -11.10
CA GLU A 170 10.26 4.57 -10.80
C GLU A 170 8.77 4.23 -10.88
N VAL A 171 7.90 5.12 -10.39
CA VAL A 171 6.44 4.96 -10.53
C VAL A 171 6.05 4.96 -12.00
N SER A 172 6.55 5.89 -12.80
CA SER A 172 6.21 5.99 -14.24
C SER A 172 6.81 4.88 -15.10
N ASP A 173 7.86 4.21 -14.61
CA ASP A 173 8.46 3.04 -15.27
C ASP A 173 7.72 1.75 -14.90
N THR A 174 7.12 1.70 -13.71
CA THR A 174 6.46 0.49 -13.18
C THR A 174 4.96 0.46 -13.44
N TYR A 175 4.28 1.62 -13.37
CA TYR A 175 2.83 1.74 -13.40
C TYR A 175 2.37 2.70 -14.49
N THR A 176 1.22 2.40 -15.07
CA THR A 176 0.53 3.28 -16.00
C THR A 176 -0.08 4.48 -15.25
N TRP A 177 -0.27 5.60 -15.96
CA TRP A 177 -0.99 6.74 -15.41
C TRP A 177 -2.38 6.36 -14.88
N LYS A 178 -3.09 5.47 -15.60
CA LYS A 178 -4.42 5.03 -15.21
C LYS A 178 -4.42 4.31 -13.87
N GLU A 179 -3.46 3.42 -13.63
CA GLU A 179 -3.31 2.74 -12.34
C GLU A 179 -3.02 3.73 -11.21
N VAL A 180 -2.11 4.69 -11.43
CA VAL A 180 -1.79 5.70 -10.43
C VAL A 180 -3.00 6.59 -10.12
N GLU A 181 -3.77 6.98 -11.13
CA GLU A 181 -5.01 7.75 -10.96
C GLU A 181 -6.07 6.96 -10.19
N ASP A 182 -6.23 5.66 -10.49
CA ASP A 182 -7.14 4.80 -9.75
C ASP A 182 -6.73 4.66 -8.28
N TRP A 183 -5.42 4.56 -8.02
CA TRP A 183 -4.86 4.53 -6.66
C TRP A 183 -5.13 5.82 -5.88
N MET A 184 -5.04 6.99 -6.52
CA MET A 184 -5.44 8.26 -5.89
C MET A 184 -6.91 8.21 -5.43
N TYR A 185 -7.78 7.62 -6.26
CA TYR A 185 -9.21 7.57 -5.97
C TYR A 185 -9.58 6.58 -4.86
N VAL A 186 -8.76 5.54 -4.61
CA VAL A 186 -8.98 4.56 -3.52
C VAL A 186 -9.06 5.25 -2.16
N PHE A 187 -8.16 6.19 -1.86
CA PHE A 187 -8.16 6.90 -0.58
C PHE A 187 -9.41 7.75 -0.39
N ALA A 188 -9.81 8.51 -1.43
CA ALA A 188 -11.01 9.33 -1.40
C ALA A 188 -12.28 8.49 -1.16
N LYS A 189 -12.41 7.36 -1.87
CA LYS A 189 -13.48 6.36 -1.66
C LYS A 189 -13.52 5.86 -0.22
N CYS A 190 -12.36 5.49 0.32
CA CYS A 190 -12.26 4.97 1.68
C CYS A 190 -12.69 6.00 2.73
N PHE A 191 -12.18 7.24 2.66
CA PHE A 191 -12.59 8.30 3.59
C PHE A 191 -14.07 8.64 3.47
N SER A 192 -14.60 8.67 2.26
CA SER A 192 -16.02 8.92 2.01
C SER A 192 -16.89 7.85 2.69
N SER A 193 -16.53 6.58 2.52
CA SER A 193 -17.22 5.46 3.18
C SER A 193 -17.12 5.52 4.71
N ILE A 194 -15.96 5.90 5.26
CA ILE A 194 -15.81 6.09 6.71
C ILE A 194 -16.67 7.27 7.19
N ALA A 195 -16.73 8.37 6.42
CA ALA A 195 -17.45 9.58 6.77
C ALA A 195 -18.98 9.39 6.88
N GLU A 196 -19.54 8.41 6.17
CA GLU A 196 -20.95 8.02 6.32
C GLU A 196 -21.28 7.56 7.75
N ARG A 197 -20.29 6.97 8.45
CA ARG A 197 -20.45 6.46 9.83
C ARG A 197 -19.84 7.36 10.88
N TRP A 198 -18.81 8.12 10.52
CA TRP A 198 -18.11 9.05 11.40
C TRP A 198 -17.74 10.32 10.65
N GLY A 199 -18.65 11.30 10.70
CA GLY A 199 -18.54 12.53 9.91
C GLY A 199 -17.24 13.33 10.10
N ALA A 200 -16.52 13.14 11.20
CA ALA A 200 -15.20 13.75 11.41
C ALA A 200 -14.15 13.31 10.37
N ALA A 201 -14.33 12.15 9.72
CA ALA A 201 -13.47 11.67 8.64
C ALA A 201 -13.55 12.52 7.36
N LYS A 202 -14.59 13.37 7.20
CA LYS A 202 -14.64 14.35 6.10
C LYS A 202 -13.42 15.27 6.09
N ARG A 203 -12.91 15.63 7.28
CA ARG A 203 -11.70 16.45 7.40
C ARG A 203 -10.46 15.74 6.86
N CYS A 204 -10.39 14.41 7.00
CA CYS A 204 -9.30 13.62 6.40
C CYS A 204 -9.41 13.57 4.88
N LEU A 205 -10.63 13.48 4.33
CA LEU A 205 -10.88 13.57 2.89
C LEU A 205 -10.49 14.94 2.33
N GLU A 206 -10.96 16.02 2.94
CA GLU A 206 -10.67 17.40 2.54
C GLU A 206 -9.16 17.67 2.56
N GLU A 207 -8.46 17.22 3.60
CA GLU A 207 -7.01 17.37 3.71
C GLU A 207 -6.26 16.51 2.69
N TYR A 208 -6.74 15.28 2.44
CA TYR A 208 -6.18 14.43 1.39
C TYR A 208 -6.30 15.10 0.00
N ASP A 209 -7.48 15.59 -0.36
CA ASP A 209 -7.71 16.25 -1.65
C ASP A 209 -6.85 17.52 -1.79
N ARG A 210 -6.71 18.30 -0.71
CA ARG A 210 -5.85 19.48 -0.66
C ARG A 210 -4.38 19.14 -0.95
N LEU A 211 -3.88 18.03 -0.37
CA LEU A 211 -2.50 17.57 -0.57
C LEU A 211 -2.31 16.92 -1.96
N LEU A 212 -3.30 16.17 -2.44
CA LEU A 212 -3.24 15.47 -3.71
C LEU A 212 -3.15 16.45 -4.90
N LEU A 213 -3.91 17.55 -4.87
CA LEU A 213 -4.02 18.47 -6.01
C LEU A 213 -2.67 18.96 -6.57
N PRO A 214 -1.75 19.56 -5.77
CA PRO A 214 -0.45 19.98 -6.28
C PRO A 214 0.43 18.81 -6.72
N ILE A 215 0.35 17.67 -6.03
CA ILE A 215 1.17 16.48 -6.32
C ILE A 215 0.75 15.82 -7.63
N LYS A 216 -0.56 15.71 -7.86
CA LYS A 216 -1.13 15.20 -9.12
C LYS A 216 -0.65 16.05 -10.29
N LYS A 217 -0.73 17.38 -10.16
CA LYS A 217 -0.26 18.32 -11.18
C LYS A 217 1.24 18.13 -11.45
N GLU A 218 2.05 18.12 -10.39
CA GLU A 218 3.50 17.93 -10.49
C GLU A 218 3.88 16.61 -11.18
N TYR A 219 3.16 15.54 -10.90
CA TYR A 219 3.38 14.24 -11.52
C TYR A 219 2.97 14.24 -13.00
N MET A 220 1.84 14.86 -13.35
CA MET A 220 1.41 15.01 -14.74
C MET A 220 2.41 15.85 -15.56
N ASP A 221 2.88 16.96 -15.01
CA ASP A 221 3.90 17.80 -15.64
C ASP A 221 5.20 17.01 -15.91
N PHE A 222 5.58 16.12 -14.98
CA PHE A 222 6.71 15.20 -15.15
C PHE A 222 6.47 14.20 -16.30
N LEU A 223 5.28 13.59 -16.39
CA LEU A 223 4.94 12.66 -17.47
C LEU A 223 4.99 13.34 -18.84
N ASP A 224 4.48 14.56 -18.94
CA ASP A 224 4.53 15.36 -20.17
C ASP A 224 5.98 15.67 -20.59
N GLN A 225 6.84 16.02 -19.63
CA GLN A 225 8.27 16.24 -19.89
C GLN A 225 8.97 14.97 -20.37
N LYS A 226 8.72 13.83 -19.70
CA LYS A 226 9.25 12.52 -20.07
C LYS A 226 8.83 12.13 -21.49
N ALA A 227 7.55 12.31 -21.83
CA ALA A 227 7.04 12.02 -23.16
C ALA A 227 7.64 12.91 -24.25
N ARG A 228 7.92 14.18 -23.96
CA ARG A 228 8.62 15.10 -24.89
C ARG A 228 10.07 14.69 -25.12
N ALA A 229 10.78 14.32 -24.06
CA ALA A 229 12.17 13.89 -24.14
C ALA A 229 12.38 12.59 -24.95
N GLN A 230 11.34 11.74 -25.02
CA GLN A 230 11.37 10.49 -25.77
C GLN A 230 10.99 10.64 -27.25
N ARG A 231 10.56 11.82 -27.72
CA ARG A 231 10.27 12.04 -29.14
C ARG A 231 11.59 12.10 -29.91
N PRO A 232 11.79 11.26 -30.95
CA PRO A 232 12.93 11.40 -31.84
C PRO A 232 12.94 12.79 -32.46
N LEU A 233 14.10 13.43 -32.51
CA LEU A 233 14.31 14.59 -33.38
C LEU A 233 14.07 14.13 -34.81
N VAL A 234 12.88 14.40 -35.35
CA VAL A 234 12.65 14.34 -36.79
C VAL A 234 13.60 15.37 -37.38
N GLN A 235 14.73 14.92 -37.92
CA GLN A 235 15.64 15.79 -38.65
C GLN A 235 14.83 16.38 -39.82
N PRO A 236 14.83 17.71 -40.02
CA PRO A 236 14.24 18.28 -41.21
C PRO A 236 14.98 17.70 -42.42
N GLU A 237 14.24 17.11 -43.35
CA GLU A 237 14.77 16.73 -44.66
C GLU A 237 15.47 17.97 -45.24
N ILE A 238 16.79 17.88 -45.37
CA ILE A 238 17.58 18.86 -46.10
C ILE A 238 17.22 18.63 -47.56
N SER A 239 16.24 19.38 -48.06
CA SER A 239 15.96 19.47 -49.49
C SER A 239 17.20 20.02 -50.17
N MET A 240 17.96 19.14 -50.83
CA MET A 240 19.06 19.53 -51.70
C MET A 240 18.48 20.38 -52.85
N PRO A 241 19.01 21.59 -53.10
CA PRO A 241 18.57 22.40 -54.22
C PRO A 241 18.95 21.69 -55.53
N GLU A 242 17.95 21.48 -56.39
CA GLU A 242 18.15 20.90 -57.73
C GLU A 242 19.20 21.68 -58.51
N GLY A 243 20.12 20.92 -59.09
CA GLY A 243 21.31 21.39 -59.74
C GLY A 243 21.04 22.33 -60.92
N ILE A 244 21.91 23.33 -61.01
CA ILE A 244 22.12 24.19 -62.17
C ILE A 244 22.54 23.30 -63.36
N SER A 245 21.62 23.06 -64.29
CA SER A 245 21.92 22.51 -65.62
C SER A 245 22.24 23.67 -66.58
N GLY A 246 23.52 23.98 -66.72
CA GLY A 246 24.03 24.89 -67.74
C GLY A 246 25.15 24.24 -68.56
N ALA A 247 25.20 24.61 -69.84
CA ALA A 247 26.16 24.24 -70.91
C ALA A 247 25.84 22.94 -71.68
N GLY A 248 25.79 22.94 -73.01
CA GLY A 248 26.00 24.01 -73.97
C GLY A 248 25.73 23.55 -75.41
N GLU A 249 25.19 24.45 -76.21
CA GLU A 249 25.12 24.31 -77.66
C GLU A 249 26.46 24.72 -78.29
N TYR A 250 27.07 23.83 -79.07
CA TYR A 250 28.05 24.17 -80.09
C TYR A 250 27.56 23.59 -81.42
N ARG A 251 27.05 24.45 -82.31
CA ARG A 251 26.85 24.15 -83.74
C ARG A 251 27.95 24.82 -84.54
N HIS A 252 28.60 24.06 -85.41
CA HIS A 252 29.31 24.59 -86.57
C HIS A 252 28.79 23.90 -87.84
N ARG A 253 28.42 24.76 -88.80
CA ARG A 253 28.10 24.55 -90.22
C ARG A 253 26.69 24.08 -90.55
#